data_AF-A0A847ZEF8-F1
#
_entry.id   AF-A0A847ZEF8-F1
#
_cell.length_a   1.000
_cell.length_b   1.000
_cell.length_c   1.000
_cell.angle_alpha   90.00
_cell.angle_beta   90.00
_cell.angle_gamma   90.00
#
_symmetry.space_group_name_H-M   'P 1'
#
loop_
_entity.id
_entity.type
_entity.pdbx_description
1 polymer ?
#
loop_
_entity_poly.entity_id
_entity_poly.type
_entity_poly.pdbx_seq_one_letter_code
_entity_poly.pdbx_strand_id
1 'polypeptide(L)' 'IGGILGGYILYFVTRGKFNPAIGIAGVSCTPTTSKVAQKVVSKVNRGAIILPDALGANVSGVITTAIIAGIFCSLLTK' A
#
# COMPACT_ATOMS: atom_id res chain seq x y z
N ILE A 1 -7.86 2.79 6.02
CA ILE A 1 -9.09 2.02 5.68
C ILE A 1 -9.19 1.79 4.16
N GLY A 2 -9.15 2.84 3.32
CA GLY A 2 -9.22 2.70 1.86
C GLY A 2 -8.20 1.72 1.25
N GLY A 3 -6.93 1.76 1.71
CA GLY A 3 -5.90 0.83 1.22
C GLY A 3 -6.18 -0.65 1.52
N ILE A 4 -6.78 -0.95 2.67
CA ILE A 4 -7.19 -2.32 3.03
C ILE A 4 -8.36 -2.77 2.16
N LEU A 5 -9.34 -1.88 1.93
CA LEU A 5 -10.48 -2.17 1.06
C LEU A 5 -10.01 -2.46 -0.37
N GLY A 6 -9.08 -1.67 -0.90
CA GLY A 6 -8.42 -1.93 -2.19
C GLY A 6 -7.66 -3.26 -2.21
N GLY A 7 -6.96 -3.59 -1.12
CA GLY A 7 -6.30 -4.89 -0.95
C GLY A 7 -7.27 -6.08 -0.99
N TYR A 8 -8.47 -5.94 -0.39
CA TYR A 8 -9.52 -6.96 -0.45
C TYR A 8 -10.14 -7.08 -1.85
N ILE A 9 -10.33 -5.97 -2.56
CA ILE A 9 -10.79 -5.99 -3.96
C ILE A 9 -9.78 -6.76 -4.82
N LEU A 10 -8.48 -6.46 -4.66
CA LEU A 10 -7.40 -7.18 -5.35
C LEU A 10 -7.36 -8.67 -4.99
N TYR A 11 -7.62 -9.03 -3.73
CA TYR A 11 -7.74 -10.42 -3.30
C TYR A 11 -8.85 -11.16 -4.04
N PHE A 12 -10.03 -10.54 -4.19
CA PHE A 12 -11.15 -11.13 -4.93
C PHE A 12 -10.87 -11.24 -6.44
N VAL A 13 -10.30 -10.20 -7.05
CA VAL A 13 -9.94 -10.19 -8.49
C VAL A 13 -8.88 -11.23 -8.79
N THR A 14 -7.90 -11.38 -7.89
CA THR A 14 -6.78 -12.32 -8.05
C THR A 14 -7.12 -13.74 -7.61
N ARG A 15 -8.39 -13.99 -7.20
CA ARG A 15 -8.88 -15.28 -6.71
C ARG A 15 -7.99 -15.87 -5.59
N GLY A 16 -7.59 -15.01 -4.65
CA GLY A 16 -6.94 -15.44 -3.42
C GLY A 16 -5.40 -15.45 -3.42
N LYS A 17 -4.72 -15.09 -4.52
CA LYS A 17 -3.24 -15.07 -4.54
C LYS A 17 -2.62 -13.79 -3.96
N PHE A 18 -3.41 -12.74 -3.72
CA PHE A 18 -2.89 -11.43 -3.31
C PHE A 18 -3.13 -11.14 -1.83
N ASN A 19 -2.10 -11.02 -0.99
CA ASN A 19 -2.31 -10.83 0.44
C ASN A 19 -2.92 -9.43 0.74
N PRO A 20 -4.13 -9.33 1.32
CA PRO A 20 -4.76 -8.03 1.63
C PRO A 20 -3.93 -7.20 2.62
N ALA A 21 -3.00 -7.82 3.36
CA ALA A 21 -2.03 -7.11 4.19
C ALA A 21 -1.14 -6.14 3.39
N ILE A 22 -0.92 -6.34 2.09
CA ILE A 22 -0.21 -5.41 1.21
C ILE A 22 -0.97 -4.08 1.09
N GLY A 23 -2.30 -4.10 1.25
CA GLY A 23 -3.14 -2.91 1.24
C GLY A 23 -2.80 -1.88 2.31
N ILE A 24 -2.21 -2.30 3.44
CA ILE A 24 -1.74 -1.34 4.46
C ILE A 24 -0.53 -0.55 3.94
N ALA A 25 0.29 -1.15 3.09
CA ALA A 25 1.50 -0.55 2.55
C ALA A 25 1.21 0.59 1.57
N GLY A 26 -0.03 0.80 1.13
CA GLY A 26 -0.43 1.94 0.29
C GLY A 26 -0.35 3.31 0.97
N VAL A 27 -0.10 3.37 2.29
CA VAL A 27 0.13 4.64 3.00
C VAL A 27 1.56 5.13 2.73
N SER A 28 1.69 6.39 2.33
CA SER A 28 2.92 7.06 1.85
C SER A 28 4.08 7.18 2.86
N CYS A 29 4.04 6.49 4.01
CA CYS A 29 5.16 6.38 4.93
C CYS A 29 6.17 5.30 4.49
N THR A 30 7.07 5.65 3.58
CA THR A 30 8.24 4.84 3.19
C THR A 30 9.31 4.84 4.29
N PRO A 31 9.99 3.71 4.59
CA PRO A 31 9.67 2.30 4.34
C PRO A 31 8.88 1.65 5.51
N THR A 32 8.46 2.45 6.49
CA THR A 32 7.90 1.97 7.77
C THR A 32 6.63 1.14 7.57
N THR A 33 5.72 1.56 6.70
CA THR A 33 4.45 0.84 6.50
C THR A 33 4.67 -0.52 5.86
N SER A 34 5.56 -0.63 4.88
CA SER A 34 5.92 -1.92 4.25
C SER A 34 6.61 -2.86 5.25
N LYS A 35 7.46 -2.33 6.15
CA LYS A 35 8.07 -3.13 7.23
C LYS A 35 7.04 -3.59 8.27
N VAL A 36 6.06 -2.76 8.61
CA VAL A 36 4.96 -3.15 9.51
C VAL A 36 4.11 -4.26 8.86
N ALA A 37 3.83 -4.16 7.56
CA ALA A 37 3.11 -5.20 6.82
C ALA A 37 3.86 -6.54 6.88
N GLN A 38 5.17 -6.53 6.58
CA GLN A 38 6.01 -7.72 6.67
C GLN A 38 6.08 -8.26 8.11
N LYS A 39 6.15 -7.40 9.14
CA LYS A 39 6.18 -7.82 10.55
C LYS A 39 4.88 -8.52 10.97
N VAL A 40 3.72 -8.02 10.53
CA VAL A 40 2.42 -8.63 10.82
C VAL A 40 2.27 -9.95 10.07
N VAL A 41 2.65 -10.00 8.79
CA VAL A 41 2.59 -11.23 7.99
C VAL A 41 3.55 -12.28 8.52
N SER A 42 4.77 -11.90 8.91
CA SER A 42 5.76 -12.81 9.49
C SER A 42 5.32 -13.42 10.83
N LYS A 43 4.43 -12.76 11.58
CA LYS A 43 3.81 -13.35 12.79
C LYS A 43 2.84 -14.49 12.46
N VAL A 44 2.13 -14.41 11.33
CA VAL A 44 1.13 -15.42 10.92
C VAL A 44 1.79 -16.52 10.09
N ASN A 45 2.68 -16.14 9.17
CA ASN A 45 3.43 -17.06 8.31
C ASN A 45 4.86 -16.53 8.07
N ARG A 46 5.85 -17.15 8.74
CA ARG A 46 7.26 -16.75 8.64
C ARG A 46 7.88 -16.99 7.26
N GLY A 47 7.29 -17.88 6.44
CA GLY A 47 7.74 -18.16 5.07
C GLY A 47 7.18 -17.19 4.01
N ALA A 48 6.18 -16.37 4.35
CA ALA A 48 5.59 -15.42 3.42
C ALA A 48 6.36 -14.09 3.44
N ILE A 49 7.13 -13.84 2.37
CA ILE A 49 7.81 -12.56 2.12
C ILE A 49 6.92 -11.72 1.19
N ILE A 50 6.26 -10.69 1.74
CA ILE A 50 5.43 -9.74 0.97
C ILE A 50 6.12 -8.38 0.77
N LEU A 51 7.32 -8.20 1.31
CA LEU A 51 8.04 -6.94 1.32
C LEU A 51 8.28 -6.34 -0.08
N PRO A 52 8.63 -7.11 -1.14
CA PRO A 52 8.84 -6.56 -2.48
C PRO A 52 7.58 -5.91 -3.06
N ASP A 53 6.45 -6.61 -3.00
CA ASP A 53 5.16 -6.10 -3.49
C ASP A 53 4.64 -4.94 -2.63
N ALA A 54 4.84 -5.03 -1.31
CA ALA A 54 4.48 -3.98 -0.37
C ALA A 54 5.31 -2.70 -0.55
N LEU A 55 6.56 -2.79 -1.02
CA LEU A 55 7.36 -1.61 -1.37
C LEU A 55 6.83 -0.95 -2.64
N GLY A 56 6.44 -1.74 -3.66
CA GLY A 56 5.81 -1.21 -4.87
C GLY A 56 4.52 -0.44 -4.58
N ALA A 57 3.64 -1.02 -3.74
CA ALA A 57 2.41 -0.36 -3.31
C ALA A 57 2.65 0.91 -2.47
N ASN A 58 3.77 1.00 -1.75
CA ASN A 58 4.10 2.19 -0.96
C ASN A 58 4.59 3.34 -1.82
N VAL A 59 5.46 3.05 -2.78
CA VAL A 59 5.99 4.04 -3.73
C VAL A 59 4.86 4.66 -4.55
N SER A 60 3.88 3.86 -5.01
CA SER A 60 2.72 4.40 -5.73
C SER A 60 1.88 5.36 -4.87
N GLY A 61 1.75 5.10 -3.56
CA GLY A 61 1.09 5.98 -2.61
C GLY A 61 1.77 7.34 -2.45
N VAL A 62 3.11 7.35 -2.39
CA VAL A 62 3.90 8.61 -2.33
C VAL A 62 3.71 9.44 -3.61
N ILE A 63 3.83 8.80 -4.78
CA ILE A 63 3.67 9.47 -6.08
C ILE A 63 2.27 10.07 -6.20
N THR A 64 1.25 9.30 -5.87
CA THR A 64 -0.15 9.76 -5.94
C THR A 64 -0.41 10.95 -5.03
N THR A 65 0.14 10.92 -3.81
CA THR A 65 0.02 12.04 -2.86
C THR A 65 0.66 13.32 -3.41
N ALA A 66 1.85 13.21 -4.02
CA ALA A 66 2.53 14.35 -4.63
C ALA A 66 1.73 14.94 -5.82
N ILE A 67 1.13 14.09 -6.66
CA ILE A 67 0.29 14.53 -7.78
C ILE A 67 -0.95 15.28 -7.26
N ILE A 68 -1.66 14.72 -6.27
CA ILE A 68 -2.85 15.35 -5.69
C ILE A 68 -2.49 16.70 -5.06
N ALA A 69 -1.37 16.77 -4.32
CA ALA A 69 -0.89 18.03 -3.74
C ALA A 69 -0.57 19.08 -4.80
N GLY A 70 0.06 18.68 -5.92
CA GLY A 70 0.36 19.58 -7.03
C GLY A 70 -0.91 20.13 -7.70
N ILE A 71 -1.90 19.27 -7.96
CA ILE A 71 -3.20 19.68 -8.52
C ILE A 71 -3.90 20.64 -7.55
N PHE A 72 -3.93 20.30 -6.26
CA PHE A 72 -4.57 21.11 -5.23
C PHE A 72 -3.93 22.51 -5.12
N CYS A 73 -2.61 22.59 -5.13
CA CYS A 73 -1.88 23.86 -5.10
C CYS A 73 -2.15 24.70 -6.36
N SER A 74 -2.22 24.06 -7.53
CA SER A 74 -2.53 24.74 -8.79
C SER A 74 -3.97 25.25 -8.86
N LEU A 75 -4.92 24.59 -8.19
CA LEU A 75 -6.31 25.04 -8.11
C LEU A 75 -6.48 26.20 -7.12
N LEU A 76 -5.72 26.22 -6.01
CA LEU A 76 -5.77 27.28 -4.99
C LEU A 76 -5.03 28.56 -5.38
N THR A 77 -4.02 28.46 -6.25
CA THR A 77 -3.25 29.62 -6.74
C THR A 77 -4.01 30.41 -7.82
N LYS A 78 -5.16 29.91 -8.26
CA LYS A 78 -6.04 30.55 -9.25
C LYS A 78 -7.09 31.40 -8.56
#